data_AF-A0A523F131-F1
#
_entry.id   AF-A0A523F131-F1
#
_cell.length_a   1.000
_cell.length_b   1.000
_cell.length_c   1.000
_cell.angle_alpha   90.00
_cell.angle_beta   90.00
_cell.angle_gamma   90.00
#
_symmetry.space_group_name_H-M   'P 1'
#
loop_
_entity.id
_entity.type
_entity.pdbx_description
1 polymer ?
#
loop_
_entity_poly.entity_id
_entity_poly.type
_entity_poly.pdbx_seq_one_letter_code
_entity_poly.pdbx_strand_id
1 'polypeptide(L)'
;MNGPLFFAVLMVLLFAFGIAMFWQESRRMQQSEVIYGIEDSIEFIWDALAQDQHGLKKSDVRRILEWEMHYLQQPSLWQEDGHSVVGGEAAAIYTQDQALAAGFSYEPDQIFVVMDFQAEYLAAIGAVGDPVEPGD
;
A
#
# COMPACT_ATOMS: atom_id res chain seq x y z
N MET A 1 56.74 -12.61 11.47
CA MET A 1 55.34 -12.11 11.42
C MET A 1 55.23 -11.16 10.25
N ASN A 2 54.44 -11.53 9.23
CA ASN A 2 54.31 -10.76 8.00
C ASN A 2 53.35 -9.59 8.22
N GLY A 3 53.79 -8.59 8.99
CA GLY A 3 53.05 -7.34 9.24
C GLY A 3 52.35 -6.77 8.01
N PRO A 4 53.02 -6.60 6.85
CA PRO A 4 52.36 -6.06 5.65
C PRO A 4 51.25 -6.95 5.10
N LEU A 5 51.36 -8.27 5.24
CA LEU A 5 50.34 -9.21 4.76
C LEU A 5 49.11 -9.22 5.68
N PHE A 6 49.30 -9.04 6.99
CA PHE A 6 48.22 -8.86 7.94
C PHE A 6 47.43 -7.56 7.67
N PHE A 7 48.13 -6.44 7.43
CA PHE A 7 47.49 -5.17 7.09
C PHE A 7 46.71 -5.24 5.77
N ALA A 8 47.27 -5.91 4.75
CA ALA A 8 46.60 -6.09 3.47
C ALA A 8 45.28 -6.88 3.62
N VAL A 9 45.30 -7.98 4.37
CA VAL A 9 44.11 -8.80 4.63
C VAL A 9 43.06 -8.01 5.43
N LEU A 10 43.47 -7.26 6.44
CA LEU A 10 42.57 -6.43 7.24
C LEU A 10 41.89 -5.34 6.39
N MET A 11 42.64 -4.68 5.52
CA MET A 11 42.09 -3.68 4.58
C MET A 11 41.03 -4.28 3.65
N VAL A 12 41.30 -5.46 3.08
CA VAL A 12 40.35 -6.13 2.18
C VAL A 12 39.06 -6.49 2.92
N LEU A 13 39.16 -6.98 4.16
CA LEU A 13 37.98 -7.29 4.97
C LEU A 13 37.16 -6.04 5.30
N LEU A 14 37.81 -4.95 5.68
CA LEU A 14 37.13 -3.68 5.96
C LEU A 14 36.44 -3.11 4.72
N PHE A 15 37.09 -3.18 3.55
CA PHE A 15 36.48 -2.75 2.29
C PHE A 15 35.30 -3.63 1.89
N ALA A 16 35.44 -4.96 1.99
CA ALA A 16 34.34 -5.87 1.69
C ALA A 16 33.13 -5.61 2.59
N PHE A 17 33.38 -5.36 3.88
CA PHE A 17 32.33 -5.03 4.83
C PHE A 17 31.69 -3.67 4.54
N GLY A 18 32.48 -2.65 4.22
CA GLY A 18 31.99 -1.33 3.83
C GLY A 18 31.15 -1.36 2.56
N ILE A 19 31.55 -2.14 1.54
CA ILE A 19 30.79 -2.33 0.31
C ILE A 19 29.48 -3.08 0.58
N ALA A 20 29.50 -4.12 1.41
CA ALA A 20 28.30 -4.87 1.79
C ALA A 20 27.29 -3.98 2.54
N MET A 21 27.77 -3.21 3.53
CA MET A 21 26.94 -2.24 4.26
C MET A 21 26.39 -1.15 3.35
N PHE A 22 27.21 -0.61 2.44
CA PHE A 22 26.79 0.39 1.48
C PHE A 22 25.75 -0.15 0.49
N TRP A 23 25.90 -1.40 0.04
CA TRP A 23 24.92 -2.07 -0.82
C TRP A 23 23.59 -2.34 -0.09
N GLN A 24 23.67 -2.80 1.15
CA GLN A 24 22.49 -3.02 1.99
C GLN A 24 21.75 -1.71 2.26
N GLU A 25 22.49 -0.63 2.56
CA GLU A 25 21.91 0.68 2.81
C GLU A 25 21.40 1.34 1.52
N SER A 26 22.06 1.16 0.37
CA SER A 26 21.53 1.65 -0.91
C SER A 26 20.23 0.96 -1.31
N ARG A 27 20.06 -0.32 -0.95
CA ARG A 27 18.78 -1.03 -1.10
C ARG A 27 17.69 -0.46 -0.18
N ARG A 28 18.03 -0.07 1.04
CA ARG A 28 17.09 0.59 1.97
C ARG A 28 16.71 1.99 1.51
N MET A 29 17.68 2.77 1.03
CA MET A 29 17.45 4.13 0.53
C MET A 29 16.73 4.19 -0.83
N GLN A 30 16.60 3.07 -1.54
CA GLN A 30 15.78 2.97 -2.75
C GLN A 30 14.27 2.92 -2.49
N GLN A 31 13.84 2.80 -1.23
CA GLN A 31 12.48 3.21 -0.83
C GLN A 31 12.42 4.74 -0.91
N SER A 32 12.26 5.26 -2.13
CA SER A 32 11.61 6.56 -2.31
C SER A 32 10.30 6.50 -1.52
N GLU A 33 10.04 7.49 -0.68
CA GLU A 33 8.75 7.61 0.02
C GLU A 33 7.67 7.68 -1.07
N VAL A 34 7.01 6.55 -1.34
CA VAL A 34 5.97 6.46 -2.37
C VAL A 34 4.74 7.18 -1.81
N ILE A 35 4.41 8.32 -2.39
CA ILE A 35 3.27 9.11 -1.96
C ILE A 35 2.03 8.59 -2.70
N TYR A 36 1.06 8.10 -1.93
CA TYR A 36 -0.27 7.78 -2.47
C TYR A 36 -1.00 9.07 -2.88
N GLY A 37 -1.30 9.21 -4.18
CA GLY A 37 -2.12 10.28 -4.73
C GLY A 37 -3.54 9.77 -5.01
N ILE A 38 -4.55 10.34 -4.35
CA ILE A 38 -5.95 9.92 -4.55
C ILE A 38 -6.45 10.24 -5.96
N GLU A 39 -6.02 11.35 -6.57
CA GLU A 39 -6.38 11.67 -7.95
C GLU A 39 -5.81 10.65 -8.93
N ASP A 40 -4.55 10.25 -8.74
CA ASP A 40 -3.87 9.28 -9.61
C ASP A 40 -4.49 7.88 -9.47
N SER A 41 -4.88 7.49 -8.25
CA SER A 41 -5.58 6.22 -8.03
C SER A 41 -6.97 6.21 -8.67
N ILE A 42 -7.71 7.32 -8.62
CA ILE A 42 -9.01 7.46 -9.30
C ILE A 42 -8.86 7.30 -10.82
N GLU A 43 -7.85 7.94 -11.43
CA GLU A 43 -7.59 7.80 -12.87
C GLU A 43 -7.25 6.34 -13.22
N PHE A 44 -6.34 5.71 -12.46
CA PHE A 44 -5.94 4.33 -12.66
C PHE A 44 -7.14 3.36 -12.57
N ILE A 45 -7.94 3.45 -11.51
CA ILE A 45 -9.10 2.58 -11.28
C ILE A 45 -10.18 2.83 -12.34
N TRP A 46 -10.42 4.10 -12.70
CA TRP A 46 -11.41 4.44 -13.71
C TRP A 46 -11.05 3.88 -15.09
N ASP A 47 -9.77 3.93 -15.46
CA ASP A 47 -9.29 3.35 -16.71
C ASP A 47 -9.36 1.82 -16.69
N ALA A 48 -9.07 1.18 -15.55
CA ALA A 48 -9.18 -0.26 -15.37
C ALA A 48 -10.64 -0.76 -15.48
N LEU A 49 -11.60 0.01 -14.96
CA LEU A 49 -13.04 -0.27 -15.03
C LEU A 49 -13.65 -0.07 -16.44
N ALA A 50 -12.91 0.45 -17.42
CA ALA A 50 -13.47 0.85 -18.72
C ALA A 50 -14.17 -0.29 -19.49
N GLN A 51 -13.85 -1.55 -19.20
CA GLN A 51 -14.50 -2.71 -19.82
C GLN A 51 -15.79 -3.13 -19.10
N ASP A 52 -15.87 -2.92 -17.79
CA ASP A 52 -17.04 -3.20 -16.97
C ASP A 52 -17.11 -2.25 -15.77
N GLN A 53 -17.87 -1.17 -15.94
CA GLN A 53 -17.99 -0.13 -14.93
C GLN A 53 -18.89 -0.54 -13.76
N HIS A 54 -19.58 -1.69 -13.83
CA HIS A 54 -20.55 -2.11 -12.81
C HIS A 54 -21.63 -1.04 -12.52
N GLY A 55 -21.91 -0.16 -13.50
CA GLY A 55 -22.82 0.98 -13.35
C GLY A 55 -22.26 2.17 -12.53
N LEU A 56 -20.99 2.14 -12.15
CA LEU A 56 -20.31 3.21 -11.42
C LEU A 56 -19.94 4.38 -12.33
N LYS A 57 -19.90 5.57 -11.73
CA LYS A 57 -19.27 6.77 -12.31
C LYS A 57 -17.92 7.00 -11.65
N LYS A 58 -17.08 7.78 -12.30
CA LYS A 58 -15.79 8.22 -11.73
C LYS A 58 -15.94 8.93 -10.38
N SER A 59 -17.04 9.66 -10.17
CA SER A 59 -17.36 10.28 -8.88
C SER A 59 -17.66 9.26 -7.79
N ASP A 60 -18.14 8.07 -8.16
CA ASP A 60 -18.48 7.01 -7.23
C ASP A 60 -17.20 6.29 -6.79
N VAL A 61 -16.26 6.04 -7.71
CA VAL A 61 -14.90 5.58 -7.41
C VAL A 61 -14.23 6.49 -6.39
N ARG A 62 -14.23 7.82 -6.65
CA ARG A 62 -13.71 8.81 -5.69
C ARG A 62 -14.34 8.65 -4.31
N ARG A 63 -15.67 8.60 -4.24
CA ARG A 63 -16.41 8.54 -2.98
C ARG A 63 -16.08 7.27 -2.20
N ILE A 64 -15.96 6.13 -2.88
CA ILE A 64 -15.59 4.85 -2.26
C ILE A 64 -14.19 4.97 -1.64
N LEU A 65 -13.20 5.45 -2.40
CA LEU A 65 -11.83 5.62 -1.91
C LEU A 65 -11.71 6.64 -0.77
N GLU A 66 -12.49 7.72 -0.81
CA GLU A 66 -12.52 8.72 0.26
C GLU A 66 -13.05 8.13 1.58
N TRP A 67 -14.11 7.31 1.52
CA TRP A 67 -14.65 6.65 2.71
C TRP A 67 -13.75 5.56 3.27
N GLU A 68 -13.10 4.79 2.41
CA GLU A 68 -12.09 3.85 2.83
C GLU A 68 -10.91 4.56 3.50
N MET A 69 -10.41 5.64 2.89
CA MET A 69 -9.33 6.41 3.48
C MET A 69 -9.73 6.98 4.85
N HIS A 70 -10.97 7.44 4.99
CA HIS A 70 -11.50 7.89 6.26
C HIS A 70 -11.51 6.76 7.32
N TYR A 71 -11.87 5.53 6.94
CA TYR A 71 -11.76 4.36 7.82
C TYR A 71 -10.32 4.10 8.25
N LEU A 72 -9.39 4.04 7.29
CA LEU A 72 -7.97 3.75 7.53
C LEU A 72 -7.33 4.82 8.45
N GLN A 73 -7.72 6.08 8.29
CA GLN A 73 -7.20 7.21 9.08
C GLN A 73 -7.80 7.35 10.49
N GLN A 74 -8.79 6.53 10.86
CA GLN A 74 -9.43 6.58 12.17
C GLN A 74 -9.15 5.32 12.98
N PRO A 75 -8.04 5.27 13.74
CA PRO A 75 -7.68 4.10 14.55
C PRO A 75 -8.79 3.59 15.47
N SER A 76 -9.65 4.49 15.98
CA SER A 76 -10.80 4.10 16.82
C SER A 76 -11.78 3.14 16.13
N LEU A 77 -11.74 3.01 14.80
CA LEU A 77 -12.62 2.11 14.05
C LEU A 77 -12.05 0.71 13.85
N TRP A 78 -10.74 0.49 14.06
CA TRP A 78 -10.08 -0.79 13.73
C TRP A 78 -9.03 -1.25 14.73
N GLN A 79 -8.67 -0.42 15.71
CA GLN A 79 -7.61 -0.75 16.67
C GLN A 79 -7.97 -1.93 17.58
N GLU A 80 -9.26 -2.15 17.87
CA GLU A 80 -9.71 -3.32 18.64
C GLU A 80 -9.47 -4.63 17.87
N ASP A 81 -9.51 -4.58 16.54
CA ASP A 81 -9.27 -5.71 15.64
C ASP A 81 -7.79 -5.85 15.22
N GLY A 82 -6.92 -4.96 15.73
CA GLY A 82 -5.47 -4.98 15.51
C GLY A 82 -5.01 -4.01 14.42
N HIS A 83 -5.12 -4.41 13.16
CA HIS A 83 -4.62 -3.65 12.02
C HIS A 83 -5.70 -3.45 10.96
N SER A 84 -5.76 -2.24 10.39
CA SER A 84 -6.56 -2.03 9.19
C SER A 84 -5.84 -2.59 7.96
N VAL A 85 -6.63 -3.17 7.06
CA VAL A 85 -6.18 -3.71 5.78
C VAL A 85 -6.88 -2.95 4.68
N VAL A 86 -6.10 -2.42 3.72
CA VAL A 86 -6.64 -1.79 2.51
C VAL A 86 -7.41 -2.83 1.70
N GLY A 87 -8.62 -2.50 1.26
CA GLY A 87 -9.54 -3.43 0.60
C GLY A 87 -10.08 -4.54 1.51
N GLY A 88 -9.87 -4.45 2.83
CA GLY A 88 -10.40 -5.41 3.78
C GLY A 88 -11.93 -5.31 3.94
N GLU A 89 -12.57 -6.43 4.30
CA GLU A 89 -14.03 -6.53 4.46
C GLU A 89 -14.60 -5.46 5.42
N ALA A 90 -13.92 -5.19 6.54
CA ALA A 90 -14.34 -4.16 7.49
C ALA A 90 -14.36 -2.74 6.87
N ALA A 91 -13.36 -2.42 6.04
CA ALA A 91 -13.31 -1.14 5.33
C ALA A 91 -14.40 -1.05 4.26
N ALA A 92 -14.70 -2.16 3.57
CA ALA A 92 -15.77 -2.25 2.59
C ALA A 92 -17.15 -2.04 3.22
N ILE A 93 -17.44 -2.70 4.36
CA ILE A 93 -18.68 -2.53 5.12
C ILE A 93 -18.82 -1.09 5.59
N TYR A 94 -17.76 -0.53 6.19
CA TYR A 94 -17.76 0.86 6.63
C TYR A 94 -18.06 1.82 5.46
N THR A 95 -17.41 1.62 4.32
CA THR A 95 -17.61 2.42 3.11
C THR A 95 -19.03 2.33 2.59
N GLN A 96 -19.62 1.13 2.60
CA GLN A 96 -21.01 0.91 2.20
C GLN A 96 -21.98 1.67 3.12
N ASP A 97 -21.80 1.56 4.43
CA ASP A 97 -22.66 2.22 5.42
C ASP A 97 -22.59 3.75 5.31
N GLN A 98 -21.39 4.32 5.17
CA GLN A 98 -21.22 5.76 5.01
C GLN A 98 -21.76 6.28 3.68
N ALA A 99 -21.54 5.54 2.58
CA ALA A 99 -22.12 5.89 1.29
C ALA A 99 -23.65 5.89 1.34
N LEU A 100 -24.25 4.86 1.95
CA LEU A 100 -25.70 4.75 2.10
C LEU A 100 -26.26 5.89 2.96
N ALA A 101 -25.61 6.21 4.07
CA ALA A 101 -25.97 7.35 4.91
C ALA A 101 -25.89 8.70 4.17
N ALA A 102 -24.95 8.82 3.22
CA ALA A 102 -24.82 9.98 2.34
C ALA A 102 -25.80 9.97 1.13
N GLY A 103 -26.65 8.95 1.01
CA GLY A 103 -27.67 8.83 -0.04
C GLY A 103 -27.21 8.08 -1.30
N PHE A 104 -26.09 7.36 -1.24
CA PHE A 104 -25.54 6.57 -2.34
C PHE A 104 -25.59 5.08 -2.00
N SER A 105 -26.42 4.32 -2.71
CA SER A 105 -26.52 2.87 -2.54
C SER A 105 -25.56 2.18 -3.48
N TYR A 106 -24.61 1.42 -2.93
CA TYR A 106 -23.71 0.57 -3.70
C TYR A 106 -23.89 -0.89 -3.31
N GLU A 107 -23.83 -1.76 -4.31
CA GLU A 107 -23.74 -3.19 -4.10
C GLU A 107 -22.34 -3.58 -3.61
N PRO A 108 -22.20 -4.68 -2.83
CA PRO A 108 -20.90 -5.13 -2.37
C PRO A 108 -19.87 -5.29 -3.50
N ASP A 109 -20.28 -5.89 -4.62
CA ASP A 109 -19.42 -6.11 -5.79
C ASP A 109 -18.86 -4.80 -6.36
N GLN A 110 -19.63 -3.71 -6.31
CA GLN A 110 -19.18 -2.39 -6.77
C GLN A 110 -18.10 -1.78 -5.85
N ILE A 111 -18.16 -2.06 -4.55
CA ILE A 111 -17.15 -1.57 -3.60
C ILE A 111 -15.88 -2.40 -3.72
N PHE A 112 -16.03 -3.73 -3.72
CA PHE A 112 -14.88 -4.64 -3.80
C PHE A 112 -14.11 -4.48 -5.10
N VAL A 113 -14.78 -4.32 -6.26
CA VAL A 113 -14.05 -4.12 -7.52
C VAL A 113 -13.19 -2.84 -7.51
N VAL A 114 -13.66 -1.77 -6.86
CA VAL A 114 -12.89 -0.53 -6.72
C VAL A 114 -11.68 -0.72 -5.80
N MET A 115 -11.89 -1.41 -4.66
CA MET A 115 -10.84 -1.71 -3.69
C MET A 115 -9.78 -2.68 -4.24
N ASP A 116 -10.19 -3.67 -5.05
CA ASP A 116 -9.28 -4.59 -5.73
C ASP A 116 -8.34 -3.83 -6.67
N PHE A 117 -8.89 -2.94 -7.50
CA PHE A 117 -8.08 -2.09 -8.38
C PHE A 117 -7.22 -1.08 -7.60
N GLN A 118 -7.65 -0.64 -6.41
CA GLN A 118 -6.81 0.17 -5.55
C GLN A 118 -5.62 -0.63 -5.01
N ALA A 119 -5.81 -1.89 -4.61
CA ALA A 119 -4.72 -2.78 -4.21
C ALA A 119 -3.74 -3.00 -5.37
N GLU A 120 -4.23 -3.16 -6.60
CA GLU A 120 -3.39 -3.21 -7.80
C GLU A 120 -2.61 -1.91 -8.02
N TYR A 121 -3.25 -0.74 -7.84
CA TYR A 121 -2.58 0.56 -7.94
C TYR A 121 -1.47 0.69 -6.90
N LEU A 122 -1.75 0.35 -5.63
CA LEU A 122 -0.78 0.38 -4.54
C LEU A 122 0.40 -0.56 -4.83
N ALA A 123 0.13 -1.75 -5.37
CA ALA A 123 1.17 -2.68 -5.79
C ALA A 123 2.01 -2.09 -6.94
N ALA A 124 1.38 -1.46 -7.92
CA ALA A 124 2.06 -0.85 -9.07
C ALA A 124 3.00 0.30 -8.67
N ILE A 125 2.64 1.08 -7.66
CA ILE A 125 3.51 2.16 -7.15
C ILE A 125 4.52 1.68 -6.09
N GLY A 126 4.43 0.41 -5.66
CA GLY A 126 5.30 -0.15 -4.61
C GLY A 126 4.93 0.30 -3.19
N ALA A 127 3.67 0.69 -2.96
CA ALA A 127 3.13 1.08 -1.66
C ALA A 127 2.48 -0.09 -0.89
N VAL A 128 2.84 -1.33 -1.24
CA VAL A 128 2.43 -2.54 -0.51
C VAL A 128 3.61 -3.01 0.33
N GLY A 129 3.39 -3.17 1.63
CA GLY A 129 4.39 -3.74 2.54
C GLY A 129 4.53 -5.25 2.34
N ASP A 130 5.65 -5.82 2.78
CA ASP A 130 5.79 -7.28 2.83
C ASP A 130 4.64 -7.87 3.67
N PRO A 131 4.00 -8.96 3.22
CA PRO A 131 2.94 -9.59 3.98
C PRO A 131 3.43 -9.93 5.38
N VAL A 132 2.64 -9.56 6.39
CA VAL A 132 2.95 -9.89 7.78
C VAL A 132 2.97 -11.41 7.91
N GLU A 133 4.12 -12.00 8.22
CA GLU A 133 4.19 -13.42 8.53
C GLU A 133 3.29 -13.68 9.75
N PRO A 134 2.37 -14.65 9.69
CA PRO A 134 1.51 -14.94 10.82
C PRO A 134 2.35 -15.61 11.93
N GLY A 135 2.82 -14.83 12.92
CA GLY A 135 3.43 -15.41 14.13
C GLY A 135 4.42 -14.60 14.95
N ASP A 136 4.13 -13.33 15.30
CA ASP A 136 4.74 -12.66 16.46
C ASP A 136 3.64 -12.06 17.37
#